data_AF-A0AA37TTJ3-F1
#
_entry.id   AF-A0AA37TTJ3-F1
#
_cell.length_a   1.000
_cell.length_b   1.000
_cell.length_c   1.000
_cell.angle_alpha   90.00
_cell.angle_beta   90.00
_cell.angle_gamma   90.00
#
_symmetry.space_group_name_H-M   'P 1'
#
loop_
_entity.id
_entity.type
_entity.pdbx_description
1 polymer ?
#
loop_
_entity_poly.entity_id
_entity_poly.type
_entity_poly.pdbx_seq_one_letter_code
_entity_poly.pdbx_strand_id
1 'polypeptide(L)'
;MTPLLSLGSDLIALLARPLPSLAAALLPACIAVAGIASLRARSDDRILAWVQIITSIALTLWMLAPWHPTEADVLGMNRSMTLFSFGYVLQDWLREAWRSGLHPRWAHLSVILSAALLVAALAYTAFSA
;
A
#
# COMPACT_ATOMS: atom_id res chain seq x y z
N MET A 1 22.44 6.70 -17.83
CA MET A 1 21.61 6.05 -16.79
C MET A 1 20.71 5.04 -17.50
N THR A 2 20.58 3.81 -17.00
CA THR A 2 19.78 2.78 -17.67
C THR A 2 18.29 3.16 -17.63
N PRO A 3 17.52 2.90 -18.70
CA PRO A 3 16.11 3.33 -18.83
C PRO A 3 15.19 2.79 -17.71
N LEU A 4 15.58 1.71 -17.03
CA LEU A 4 14.85 1.20 -15.87
C LEU A 4 15.03 2.07 -14.62
N LEU A 5 16.21 2.66 -14.42
CA LEU A 5 16.47 3.55 -13.29
C LEU A 5 15.75 4.90 -13.46
N SER A 6 15.58 5.39 -14.69
CA SER A 6 14.78 6.59 -14.96
C SER A 6 13.28 6.35 -14.73
N LEU A 7 12.77 5.20 -15.15
CA LEU A 7 11.35 4.87 -14.99
C LEU A 7 10.96 4.75 -13.51
N GLY A 8 11.85 4.20 -12.67
CA GLY A 8 11.68 4.16 -11.22
C GLY A 8 11.66 5.55 -10.58
N SER A 9 12.57 6.46 -10.99
CA SER A 9 12.57 7.83 -10.46
C SER A 9 11.34 8.63 -10.86
N ASP A 10 10.85 8.42 -12.09
CA ASP A 10 9.68 9.14 -12.61
C ASP A 10 8.39 8.73 -11.87
N LEU A 11 8.23 7.44 -11.59
CA LEU A 11 7.10 6.94 -10.78
C LEU A 11 7.11 7.49 -9.34
N ILE A 12 8.29 7.60 -8.72
CA ILE A 12 8.43 8.19 -7.38
C ILE A 12 8.04 9.68 -7.39
N ALA A 13 8.40 10.41 -8.45
CA ALA A 13 8.03 11.81 -8.60
C ALA A 13 6.50 11.98 -8.78
N LEU A 14 5.85 11.07 -9.51
CA LEU A 14 4.39 11.07 -9.67
C LEU A 14 3.66 10.77 -8.35
N LEU A 15 4.19 9.90 -7.50
CA LEU A 15 3.63 9.61 -6.18
C LEU A 15 3.59 10.82 -5.24
N ALA A 16 4.42 11.83 -5.48
CA ALA A 16 4.38 13.08 -4.71
C ALA A 16 3.18 13.98 -5.09
N ARG A 17 2.44 13.66 -6.16
CA ARG A 17 1.25 14.40 -6.57
C ARG A 17 0.06 14.05 -5.64
N PRO A 18 -0.89 14.98 -5.43
CA PRO A 18 -1.96 14.81 -4.43
C PRO A 18 -2.85 13.58 -4.67
N LEU A 19 -3.18 13.30 -5.92
CA LEU A 19 -4.11 12.23 -6.27
C LEU A 19 -3.45 10.83 -6.15
N PRO A 20 -2.24 10.58 -6.72
CA PRO A 20 -1.48 9.36 -6.46
C PRO A 20 -1.14 9.11 -4.99
N SER A 21 -0.80 10.15 -4.21
CA SER A 21 -0.45 9.97 -2.80
C SER A 21 -1.65 9.48 -1.97
N LEU A 22 -2.82 10.07 -2.19
CA LEU A 22 -4.07 9.64 -1.55
C LEU A 22 -4.47 8.22 -1.98
N ALA A 23 -4.37 7.92 -3.28
CA ALA A 23 -4.65 6.57 -3.78
C ALA A 23 -3.69 5.53 -3.20
N ALA A 24 -2.42 5.90 -3.01
CA ALA A 24 -1.43 5.02 -2.40
C ALA A 24 -1.75 4.77 -0.92
N ALA A 25 -2.15 5.80 -0.15
CA ALA A 25 -2.55 5.66 1.25
C ALA A 25 -3.85 4.86 1.44
N LEU A 26 -4.74 4.87 0.44
CA LEU A 26 -5.98 4.09 0.47
C LEU A 26 -5.73 2.57 0.43
N LEU A 27 -4.67 2.14 -0.25
CA LEU A 27 -4.35 0.72 -0.41
C LEU A 27 -4.11 -0.01 0.93
N PRO A 28 -3.20 0.43 1.82
CA PRO A 28 -3.02 -0.19 3.12
C PRO A 28 -4.28 -0.07 4.00
N ALA A 29 -5.09 0.98 3.83
CA ALA A 29 -6.37 1.11 4.55
C ALA A 29 -7.35 0.00 4.15
N CYS A 30 -7.50 -0.27 2.85
CA CYS A 30 -8.31 -1.37 2.35
C CYS A 30 -7.74 -2.73 2.79
N ILE A 31 -6.41 -2.89 2.84
CA ILE A 31 -5.79 -4.12 3.36
C ILE A 31 -6.13 -4.34 4.83
N ALA A 32 -6.10 -3.28 5.65
CA ALA A 32 -6.52 -3.37 7.06
C ALA A 32 -7.98 -3.82 7.19
N VAL A 33 -8.89 -3.22 6.40
CA VAL A 33 -10.32 -3.61 6.37
C VAL A 33 -10.48 -5.07 5.95
N ALA A 34 -9.77 -5.50 4.90
CA ALA A 34 -9.79 -6.89 4.46
C ALA A 34 -9.27 -7.84 5.52
N GLY A 35 -8.19 -7.48 6.22
CA GLY A 35 -7.66 -8.25 7.35
C GLY A 35 -8.70 -8.40 8.47
N ILE A 36 -9.32 -7.29 8.91
CA ILE A 36 -10.36 -7.29 9.95
C ILE A 36 -11.56 -8.15 9.55
N ALA A 37 -12.06 -7.98 8.33
CA ALA A 37 -13.20 -8.74 7.82
C ALA A 37 -12.90 -10.25 7.72
N SER A 38 -11.64 -10.61 7.46
CA SER A 38 -11.19 -11.99 7.30
C SER A 38 -10.76 -12.64 8.61
N LEU A 39 -10.67 -11.92 9.73
CA LEU A 39 -10.22 -12.46 11.02
C LEU A 39 -10.96 -13.72 11.47
N ARG A 40 -12.26 -13.83 11.16
CA ARG A 40 -13.08 -15.01 11.51
C ARG A 40 -12.94 -16.16 10.51
N ALA A 41 -12.57 -15.85 9.28
CA ALA A 41 -12.44 -16.83 8.18
C ALA A 41 -11.01 -17.36 8.04
N ARG A 42 -10.02 -16.65 8.60
CA ARG A 42 -8.61 -17.03 8.57
C ARG A 42 -8.35 -18.34 9.32
N SER A 43 -7.70 -19.27 8.63
CA SER A 43 -7.14 -20.51 9.19
C SER A 43 -5.79 -20.34 9.88
N ASP A 44 -5.19 -19.16 9.74
CA ASP A 44 -3.80 -18.88 10.09
C ASP A 44 -3.63 -18.44 11.55
N ASP A 45 -2.37 -18.25 11.98
CA ASP A 45 -2.06 -17.72 13.30
C ASP A 45 -2.70 -16.33 13.50
N ARG A 46 -3.58 -16.25 14.50
CA ARG A 46 -4.30 -15.01 14.86
C ARG A 46 -3.33 -13.87 15.15
N ILE A 47 -2.15 -14.14 15.68
CA ILE A 47 -1.15 -13.10 15.99
C ILE A 47 -0.65 -12.47 14.69
N LEU A 48 -0.26 -13.27 13.71
CA LEU A 48 0.20 -12.78 12.40
C LEU A 48 -0.88 -11.94 11.71
N ALA A 49 -2.15 -12.35 11.84
CA ALA A 49 -3.27 -11.58 11.29
C ALA A 49 -3.41 -10.20 11.93
N TRP A 50 -3.24 -10.11 13.25
CA TRP A 50 -3.26 -8.81 13.94
C TRP A 50 -2.05 -7.95 13.61
N VAL A 51 -0.86 -8.54 13.46
CA VAL A 51 0.34 -7.81 13.02
C VAL A 51 0.09 -7.15 11.67
N GLN A 52 -0.42 -7.90 10.69
CA GLN A 52 -0.77 -7.35 9.38
C GLN A 52 -1.74 -6.16 9.50
N ILE A 53 -2.82 -6.31 10.27
CA ILE A 53 -3.84 -5.26 10.44
C ILE A 53 -3.21 -4.01 11.07
N ILE A 54 -2.46 -4.16 12.16
CA ILE A 54 -1.83 -3.05 12.87
C ILE A 54 -0.80 -2.36 11.97
N THR A 55 0.06 -3.12 11.27
CA THR A 55 1.03 -2.57 10.34
C THR A 55 0.34 -1.81 9.19
N SER A 56 -0.78 -2.33 8.68
CA SER A 56 -1.55 -1.68 7.62
C SER A 56 -2.18 -0.35 8.09
N ILE A 57 -2.73 -0.33 9.30
CA ILE A 57 -3.26 0.91 9.92
C ILE A 57 -2.13 1.91 10.15
N ALA A 58 -1.02 1.48 10.75
CA ALA A 58 0.13 2.33 11.03
C ALA A 58 0.72 2.92 9.73
N LEU A 59 0.84 2.10 8.67
CA LEU A 59 1.30 2.55 7.36
C LEU A 59 0.34 3.57 6.74
N THR A 60 -0.98 3.34 6.85
CA THR A 60 -1.99 4.30 6.37
C THR A 60 -1.83 5.65 7.07
N LEU A 61 -1.75 5.65 8.40
CA LEU A 61 -1.57 6.88 9.19
C LEU A 61 -0.25 7.56 8.88
N TRP A 62 0.82 6.78 8.70
CA TRP A 62 2.13 7.28 8.32
C TRP A 62 2.11 8.04 6.99
N MET A 63 1.43 7.49 5.98
CA MET A 63 1.32 8.13 4.66
C MET A 63 0.44 9.37 4.63
N LEU A 64 -0.54 9.45 5.54
CA LEU A 64 -1.43 10.60 5.68
C LEU A 64 -0.87 11.67 6.61
N ALA A 65 0.18 11.36 7.36
CA ALA A 65 0.80 12.30 8.26
C ALA A 65 1.40 13.48 7.46
N PRO A 66 1.18 14.73 7.90
CA PRO A 66 1.73 15.92 7.22
C PRO A 66 3.26 16.08 7.44
N TRP A 67 3.97 14.99 7.78
CA TRP A 67 5.38 15.02 8.13
C TRP A 67 6.25 14.73 6.91
N HIS A 68 7.06 15.73 6.53
CA HIS A 68 7.98 15.63 5.40
C HIS A 68 9.41 15.89 5.87
N PRO A 69 10.22 14.83 6.13
CA PRO A 69 11.60 15.01 6.55
C PRO A 69 12.41 15.69 5.43
N THR A 70 13.23 16.67 5.81
CA THR A 70 14.07 17.44 4.91
C THR A 70 15.52 16.94 4.87
N GLU A 71 15.97 16.27 5.92
CA GLU A 71 17.30 15.67 6.00
C GLU A 71 17.42 14.45 5.08
N ALA A 72 18.49 14.39 4.28
CA ALA A 72 18.65 13.37 3.23
C ALA A 72 18.66 11.94 3.78
N ASP A 73 19.33 11.70 4.90
CA ASP A 73 19.40 10.38 5.54
C ASP A 73 18.03 9.93 6.06
N VAL A 74 17.30 10.85 6.70
CA VAL A 74 15.95 10.58 7.22
C VAL A 74 14.96 10.37 6.08
N LEU A 75 15.09 11.12 4.99
CA LEU A 75 14.27 10.94 3.78
C LEU A 75 14.52 9.55 3.15
N GLY A 76 15.78 9.14 3.03
CA GLY A 76 16.15 7.82 2.51
C GLY A 76 15.62 6.68 3.37
N MET A 77 15.78 6.79 4.69
CA MET A 77 15.25 5.83 5.66
C MET A 77 13.72 5.75 5.61
N ASN A 78 13.04 6.90 5.58
CA ASN A 78 11.58 6.98 5.49
C ASN A 78 11.05 6.27 4.23
N ARG A 79 11.64 6.55 3.06
CA ARG A 79 11.27 5.89 1.80
C ARG A 79 11.48 4.37 1.86
N SER A 80 12.59 3.94 2.42
CA SER A 80 12.94 2.52 2.54
C SER A 80 11.99 1.79 3.49
N MET A 81 11.70 2.36 4.65
CA MET A 81 10.71 1.82 5.60
C MET A 81 9.33 1.75 4.98
N THR A 82 8.89 2.82 4.31
CA THR A 82 7.58 2.88 3.65
C THR A 82 7.46 1.76 2.60
N LEU A 83 8.47 1.59 1.74
CA LEU A 83 8.49 0.55 0.72
C LEU A 83 8.48 -0.86 1.33
N PHE A 84 9.29 -1.08 2.37
CA PHE A 84 9.33 -2.35 3.08
C PHE A 84 7.98 -2.70 3.72
N SER A 85 7.38 -1.75 4.46
CA SER A 85 6.07 -1.93 5.08
C SER A 85 4.97 -2.19 4.05
N PHE A 86 5.00 -1.47 2.91
CA PHE A 86 4.09 -1.74 1.80
C PHE A 86 4.22 -3.16 1.25
N GLY A 87 5.45 -3.56 0.93
CA GLY A 87 5.73 -4.89 0.41
C GLY A 87 5.26 -5.98 1.38
N TYR A 88 5.51 -5.78 2.67
CA TYR A 88 5.07 -6.69 3.74
C TYR A 88 3.54 -6.85 3.77
N VAL A 89 2.78 -5.75 3.89
CA VAL A 89 1.31 -5.84 4.02
C VAL A 89 0.64 -6.35 2.75
N LEU A 90 1.19 -5.99 1.58
CA LEU A 90 0.69 -6.46 0.29
C LEU A 90 0.96 -7.95 0.10
N GLN A 91 2.17 -8.42 0.43
CA GLN A 91 2.52 -9.83 0.34
C GLN A 91 1.65 -10.68 1.27
N ASP A 92 1.41 -10.22 2.50
CA ASP A 92 0.57 -10.95 3.44
C ASP A 92 -0.89 -11.00 2.97
N TRP A 93 -1.42 -9.87 2.49
CA TRP A 93 -2.76 -9.84 1.90
C TRP A 93 -2.88 -10.77 0.68
N LEU A 94 -1.89 -10.80 -0.21
CA LEU A 94 -1.90 -11.70 -1.38
C LEU A 94 -1.93 -13.18 -0.97
N ARG A 95 -1.15 -13.55 0.05
CA ARG A 95 -1.15 -14.91 0.60
C ARG A 95 -2.52 -15.27 1.16
N GLU A 96 -3.15 -14.36 1.89
CA GLU A 96 -4.49 -14.57 2.41
C GLU A 96 -5.54 -14.67 1.31
N ALA A 97 -5.52 -13.73 0.36
CA ALA A 97 -6.42 -13.69 -0.78
C ALA A 97 -6.40 -15.01 -1.57
N TRP A 98 -5.20 -15.60 -1.73
CA TRP A 98 -5.05 -16.92 -2.32
C TRP A 98 -5.66 -18.01 -1.43
N ARG A 99 -5.28 -18.07 -0.15
CA ARG A 99 -5.74 -19.10 0.80
C ARG A 99 -7.25 -19.13 0.97
N SER A 100 -7.87 -17.97 1.14
CA SER A 100 -9.31 -17.84 1.39
C SER A 100 -10.15 -17.90 0.12
N GLY A 101 -9.54 -17.91 -1.07
CA GLY A 101 -10.26 -17.75 -2.34
C GLY A 101 -11.01 -16.43 -2.41
N LEU A 102 -10.41 -15.36 -1.85
CA LEU A 102 -10.99 -14.02 -1.70
C LEU A 102 -12.23 -13.95 -0.80
N HIS A 103 -12.42 -14.84 0.17
CA HIS A 103 -13.54 -14.73 1.11
C HIS A 103 -13.16 -13.95 2.38
N PRO A 104 -13.93 -12.90 2.77
CA PRO A 104 -15.13 -12.37 2.13
C PRO A 104 -14.85 -11.45 0.92
N ARG A 105 -15.55 -11.69 -0.20
CA ARG A 105 -15.26 -11.09 -1.52
C ARG A 105 -15.26 -9.57 -1.54
N TRP A 106 -16.24 -8.94 -0.88
CA TRP A 106 -16.36 -7.49 -0.87
C TRP A 106 -15.10 -6.81 -0.30
N ALA A 107 -14.47 -7.43 0.70
CA ALA A 107 -13.33 -6.85 1.38
C ALA A 107 -12.07 -6.93 0.51
N HIS A 108 -11.80 -8.09 -0.10
CA HIS A 108 -10.68 -8.22 -1.05
C HIS A 108 -10.90 -7.43 -2.34
N LEU A 109 -12.14 -7.31 -2.82
CA LEU A 109 -12.47 -6.45 -3.97
C LEU A 109 -12.13 -4.99 -3.68
N SER A 110 -12.31 -4.50 -2.44
CA SER A 110 -11.90 -3.14 -2.09
C SER A 110 -10.38 -2.91 -2.24
N VAL A 111 -9.56 -3.92 -1.94
CA VAL A 111 -8.10 -3.86 -2.14
C VAL A 111 -7.75 -3.86 -3.62
N ILE A 112 -8.41 -4.72 -4.42
CA ILE A 112 -8.20 -4.78 -5.87
C ILE A 112 -8.59 -3.45 -6.54
N LEU A 113 -9.74 -2.89 -6.16
CA LEU A 113 -10.23 -1.62 -6.70
C LEU A 113 -9.35 -0.44 -6.29
N SER A 114 -8.83 -0.42 -5.07
CA SER A 114 -7.87 0.63 -4.64
C SER A 114 -6.52 0.49 -5.35
N ALA A 115 -6.05 -0.73 -5.61
CA ALA A 115 -4.85 -0.94 -6.44
C ALA A 115 -5.07 -0.47 -7.89
N ALA A 116 -6.22 -0.80 -8.48
CA ALA A 116 -6.58 -0.32 -9.82
C ALA A 116 -6.69 1.22 -9.86
N LEU A 117 -7.27 1.83 -8.82
CA LEU A 117 -7.33 3.29 -8.68
C LEU A 117 -5.94 3.91 -8.59
N LEU A 118 -5.00 3.32 -7.86
CA LEU A 118 -3.61 3.79 -7.79
C LEU A 118 -2.93 3.73 -9.16
N VAL A 119 -3.10 2.64 -9.91
CA VAL A 119 -2.57 2.53 -11.27
C VAL A 119 -3.18 3.59 -12.19
N ALA A 120 -4.50 3.77 -12.14
CA ALA A 120 -5.21 4.79 -12.92
C ALA A 120 -4.77 6.21 -12.54
N ALA A 121 -4.57 6.48 -11.25
CA ALA A 121 -4.06 7.75 -10.74
C ALA A 121 -2.67 8.07 -11.31
N LEU A 122 -1.75 7.10 -11.22
CA LEU A 122 -0.40 7.24 -11.76
C LEU A 122 -0.43 7.49 -13.26
N ALA A 123 -1.19 6.69 -14.02
CA ALA A 123 -1.33 6.85 -15.47
C ALA A 123 -1.91 8.21 -15.83
N TYR A 124 -3.02 8.62 -15.20
CA TYR A 124 -3.62 9.93 -15.43
C TYR A 124 -2.63 11.06 -15.15
N THR A 125 -1.92 11.03 -14.02
CA THR A 125 -0.92 12.06 -13.70
C THR A 125 0.28 12.07 -14.63
N ALA A 126 0.68 10.91 -15.17
CA ALA A 126 1.77 10.83 -16.14
C ALA A 126 1.38 11.41 -17.50
N PHE A 127 0.13 11.21 -17.94
CA PHE A 127 -0.35 11.71 -19.24
C PHE A 127 -0.88 13.15 -19.19
N SER A 128 -1.14 13.70 -17.99
CA SER A 128 -1.61 15.08 -17.80
C SER A 128 -0.51 16.06 -17.36
N ALA A 129 0.69 15.56 -17.08
CA ALA A 129 1.90 16.35 -16.79
C ALA A 129 2.64 16.72 -18.08
#